data_AF-A0A7L4TLD7-F1
#
_entry.id   AF-A0A7L4TLD7-F1
#
_cell.length_a   1.000
_cell.length_b   1.000
_cell.length_c   1.000
_cell.angle_alpha   90.00
_cell.angle_beta   90.00
_cell.angle_gamma   90.00
#
_symmetry.space_group_name_H-M   'P 1'
#
loop_
_entity.id
_entity.type
_entity.pdbx_description
1 polymer ?
#
loop_
_entity_poly.entity_id
_entity_poly.type
_entity_poly.pdbx_seq_one_letter_code
_entity_poly.pdbx_strand_id
1 'polypeptide(L)'
;MSDAGKSRLINSLLGIDKMPTSWTPTTSISVHIKHINDRPEFFHDETWIFEGGKEGFSIDRIHQKEYCEKFKLVSGPASILSDYGTRQGENYTIEDASAAVVYVDSPILALCDIVDLPGFGTGDREMDDI
;
A
#
# COMPACT_ATOMS: atom_id res chain seq x y z
N MET A 1 8.01 -15.25 10.21
CA MET A 1 8.21 -14.28 11.33
C MET A 1 8.82 -13.02 10.73
N SER A 2 8.02 -12.08 10.25
CA SER A 2 8.52 -10.84 9.62
C SER A 2 7.58 -9.67 9.93
N ASP A 3 7.37 -9.43 11.22
CA ASP A 3 6.50 -8.35 11.73
C ASP A 3 7.22 -7.46 12.77
N ALA A 4 8.55 -7.54 12.81
CA ALA A 4 9.36 -7.20 13.99
C ALA A 4 9.75 -5.71 14.15
N GLY A 5 9.11 -4.76 13.47
CA GLY A 5 9.34 -3.33 13.74
C GLY A 5 9.29 -2.36 12.58
N LYS A 6 9.06 -2.82 11.34
CA LYS A 6 9.00 -1.93 10.17
C LYS A 6 7.81 -0.97 10.25
N SER A 7 6.61 -1.48 10.55
CA SER A 7 5.42 -0.63 10.74
C SER A 7 5.51 0.24 11.98
N ARG A 8 6.16 -0.23 13.07
CA ARG A 8 6.48 0.66 14.21
C ARG A 8 7.42 1.79 13.82
N LEU A 9 8.43 1.53 13.00
CA LEU A 9 9.35 2.56 12.49
C LEU A 9 8.62 3.55 11.59
N ILE A 10 7.78 3.09 10.67
CA ILE A 10 6.99 3.95 9.78
C ILE A 10 6.08 4.88 10.63
N ASN A 11 5.38 4.33 11.61
CA ASN A 11 4.53 5.14 12.50
C ASN A 11 5.35 6.18 13.29
N SER A 12 6.52 5.78 13.79
CA SER A 12 7.43 6.71 14.49
C SER A 12 7.96 7.82 13.58
N LEU A 13 8.22 7.53 12.31
CA LEU A 13 8.71 8.49 11.33
C LEU A 13 7.61 9.47 10.91
N LEU A 14 6.40 8.98 10.72
CA LEU A 14 5.26 9.80 10.31
C LEU A 14 4.80 10.75 11.44
N GLY A 15 5.08 10.42 12.69
CA GLY A 15 4.75 11.26 13.86
C GLY A 15 3.25 11.29 14.17
N ILE A 16 2.50 10.29 13.71
CA ILE A 16 1.04 10.19 13.84
C ILE A 16 0.66 8.88 14.53
N ASP A 17 0.04 9.00 15.70
CA ASP A 17 -0.67 7.91 16.40
C ASP A 17 -2.03 7.54 15.73
N LYS A 18 -2.32 8.12 14.57
CA LYS A 18 -3.59 7.94 13.84
C LYS A 18 -3.70 6.64 13.05
N MET A 19 -2.61 5.88 12.96
CA MET A 19 -2.58 4.69 12.12
C MET A 19 -2.98 3.47 12.95
N PRO A 20 -3.89 2.60 12.47
CA PRO A 20 -4.26 1.39 13.20
C PRO A 20 -2.99 0.61 13.50
N THR A 21 -2.77 0.28 14.78
CA THR A 21 -1.62 -0.45 15.32
C THR A 21 -1.40 -1.84 14.71
N SER A 22 -2.25 -2.22 13.75
CA SER A 22 -2.27 -3.46 12.99
C SER A 22 -2.03 -3.24 11.49
N TRP A 23 -1.38 -2.12 11.10
CA TRP A 23 -1.08 -1.78 9.69
C TRP A 23 -0.38 -2.90 8.92
N THR A 24 0.44 -3.69 9.59
CA THR A 24 0.99 -4.90 8.98
C THR A 24 0.98 -6.01 10.01
N PRO A 25 0.35 -7.13 9.69
CA PRO A 25 0.96 -8.42 9.95
C PRO A 25 1.25 -9.02 8.57
N THR A 26 2.50 -8.89 8.13
CA THR A 26 3.00 -9.51 6.89
C THR A 26 2.37 -8.93 5.60
N THR A 27 2.82 -7.75 5.15
CA THR A 27 2.41 -7.19 3.85
C THR A 27 2.57 -8.21 2.73
N SER A 28 1.49 -8.44 1.98
CA SER A 28 1.48 -9.21 0.72
C SER A 28 1.64 -8.31 -0.51
N ILE A 29 1.36 -7.02 -0.36
CA ILE A 29 1.36 -5.99 -1.42
C ILE A 29 2.35 -4.87 -1.12
N SER A 30 2.81 -4.12 -2.13
CA SER A 30 3.63 -2.93 -1.91
C SER A 30 2.76 -1.76 -1.44
N VAL A 31 3.21 -1.02 -0.43
CA VAL A 31 2.48 0.14 0.10
C VAL A 31 3.32 1.39 -0.09
N HIS A 32 2.80 2.34 -0.86
CA HIS A 32 3.44 3.62 -1.15
C HIS A 32 2.75 4.72 -0.36
N ILE A 33 3.48 5.35 0.55
CA ILE A 33 2.99 6.44 1.39
C ILE A 33 3.64 7.73 0.88
N LYS A 34 2.78 8.65 0.42
CA LYS A 34 3.17 9.91 -0.23
C LYS A 34 2.57 11.11 0.51
N HIS A 35 3.15 12.29 0.32
CA HIS A 35 2.61 13.50 0.92
C HIS A 35 1.27 13.88 0.31
N ILE A 36 0.33 14.39 1.11
CA ILE A 36 -1.01 14.80 0.64
C ILE A 36 -0.98 15.85 -0.50
N ASN A 37 0.06 16.68 -0.56
CA ASN A 37 0.25 17.67 -1.62
C ASN A 37 0.60 17.03 -2.98
N ASP A 38 1.12 15.80 -3.00
CA ASP A 38 1.42 15.08 -4.24
C ASP A 38 0.19 14.30 -4.75
N ARG A 39 -0.95 14.41 -4.06
CA ARG A 39 -2.18 13.71 -4.41
C ARG A 39 -2.79 14.27 -5.70
N PRO A 40 -2.98 13.45 -6.75
CA PRO A 40 -3.70 13.87 -7.95
C PRO A 40 -5.14 14.29 -7.61
N GLU A 41 -5.70 15.26 -8.34
CA GLU A 41 -7.05 15.78 -8.05
C GLU A 41 -8.16 14.72 -8.14
N PHE A 42 -7.96 13.67 -8.94
CA PHE A 42 -8.90 12.57 -9.10
C PHE A 42 -8.84 11.53 -7.96
N PHE A 43 -7.87 11.64 -7.06
CA PHE A 43 -7.81 10.85 -5.83
C PHE A 43 -8.69 11.48 -4.76
N HIS A 44 -9.93 11.02 -4.68
CA HIS A 44 -10.91 11.55 -3.72
C HIS A 44 -10.78 10.96 -2.32
N ASP A 45 -10.21 9.76 -2.21
CA ASP A 45 -10.04 9.04 -0.95
C ASP A 45 -8.59 9.12 -0.44
N GLU A 46 -8.38 8.72 0.81
CA GLU A 46 -7.06 8.69 1.46
C GLU A 46 -6.17 7.59 0.89
N THR A 47 -6.76 6.43 0.58
CA THR A 47 -6.07 5.22 0.15
C THR A 47 -6.73 4.61 -1.07
N TRP A 48 -5.94 4.25 -2.07
CA TRP A 48 -6.36 3.43 -3.20
C TRP A 48 -5.55 2.15 -3.24
N ILE A 49 -6.21 1.04 -3.57
CA ILE A 49 -5.60 -0.27 -3.75
C ILE A 49 -5.75 -0.67 -5.20
N PHE A 50 -4.66 -1.17 -5.77
CA PHE A 50 -4.52 -1.47 -7.17
C PHE A 50 -4.33 -2.96 -7.42
N GLU A 51 -4.94 -3.44 -8.49
CA GLU A 51 -4.69 -4.77 -9.00
C GLU A 51 -3.32 -4.84 -9.70
N GLY A 52 -2.58 -5.91 -9.46
CA GLY A 52 -1.44 -6.33 -10.26
C GLY A 52 -1.91 -7.33 -11.28
N GLY A 53 -2.49 -6.83 -12.37
CA GLY A 53 -2.69 -7.65 -13.56
C GLY A 53 -1.35 -8.22 -14.07
N LYS A 54 -1.39 -8.99 -15.17
CA LYS A 54 -0.20 -9.63 -15.77
C LYS A 54 0.97 -8.69 -16.09
N GLU A 55 0.71 -7.39 -16.26
CA GLU A 55 1.73 -6.37 -16.55
C GLU A 55 2.22 -5.59 -15.32
N GLY A 56 1.62 -5.83 -14.14
CA GLY A 56 1.90 -5.12 -12.91
C GLY A 56 1.34 -3.70 -12.84
N PHE A 57 1.09 -3.23 -11.62
CA PHE A 57 0.83 -1.81 -11.36
C PHE A 57 2.14 -1.02 -11.36
N SER A 58 2.16 0.13 -12.03
CA SER A 58 3.31 1.03 -12.11
C SER A 58 3.03 2.34 -11.38
N ILE A 59 3.74 2.56 -10.28
CA ILE A 59 3.62 3.79 -9.47
C ILE A 59 4.00 5.06 -10.26
N ASP A 60 4.84 4.95 -11.28
CA ASP A 60 5.24 6.08 -12.13
C ASP A 60 4.07 6.67 -12.92
N ARG A 61 2.98 5.91 -13.05
CA ARG A 61 1.75 6.32 -13.75
C ARG A 61 0.64 6.78 -12.81
N ILE A 62 0.94 7.02 -11.53
CA ILE A 62 -0.05 7.42 -10.51
C ILE A 62 -0.78 8.74 -10.80
N HIS A 63 -0.23 9.58 -11.69
CA HIS A 63 -0.87 10.83 -12.14
C HIS A 63 -1.72 10.65 -13.42
N GLN A 64 -1.76 9.46 -14.01
CA GLN A 64 -2.59 9.17 -15.18
C GLN A 64 -3.94 8.63 -14.71
N LYS A 65 -4.99 9.46 -14.82
CA LYS A 65 -6.32 9.15 -14.30
C LYS A 65 -6.88 7.83 -14.85
N GLU A 66 -6.85 7.67 -16.17
CA GLU A 66 -7.42 6.51 -16.86
C GLU A 66 -6.70 5.22 -16.48
N TYR A 67 -5.37 5.31 -16.27
CA TYR A 67 -4.57 4.18 -15.79
C TYR A 67 -4.96 3.81 -14.37
N CYS A 68 -5.01 4.79 -13.46
CA CYS A 68 -5.34 4.54 -12.07
C CYS A 68 -6.76 4.00 -11.91
N GLU A 69 -7.74 4.53 -12.65
CA GLU A 69 -9.12 4.04 -12.61
C GLU A 69 -9.25 2.63 -13.18
N LYS A 70 -8.49 2.29 -14.23
CA LYS A 70 -8.49 0.93 -14.81
C LYS A 70 -8.03 -0.13 -13.82
N PHE A 71 -6.96 0.15 -13.07
CA PHE A 71 -6.35 -0.81 -12.15
C PHE A 71 -6.87 -0.66 -10.70
N LYS A 72 -7.80 0.25 -10.42
CA LYS A 72 -8.31 0.47 -9.06
C LYS A 72 -9.25 -0.68 -8.66
N LEU A 73 -8.88 -1.40 -7.60
CA LEU A 73 -9.74 -2.38 -6.96
C LEU A 73 -10.71 -1.73 -5.99
N VAL A 74 -10.18 -0.90 -5.10
CA VAL A 74 -10.96 -0.24 -4.05
C VAL A 74 -10.28 1.07 -3.63
N SER A 75 -11.09 2.01 -3.16
CA SER A 75 -10.62 3.25 -2.53
C SER A 75 -11.41 3.55 -1.27
N GLY A 76 -10.78 4.24 -0.33
CA GLY A 76 -11.39 4.54 0.96
C GLY A 76 -10.39 5.08 2.00
N PRO A 77 -10.76 5.06 3.29
CA PRO A 77 -9.88 5.45 4.38
C PRO A 77 -8.70 4.47 4.52
N ALA A 78 -7.63 4.89 5.19
CA ALA A 78 -6.46 4.02 5.42
C ALA A 78 -6.77 2.67 6.10
N SER A 79 -7.91 2.55 6.78
CA SER A 79 -8.34 1.29 7.39
C SER A 79 -8.56 0.16 6.38
N ILE A 80 -8.83 0.45 5.10
CA ILE A 80 -9.01 -0.62 4.09
C ILE A 80 -7.74 -1.47 3.92
N LEU A 81 -6.58 -0.99 4.34
CA LEU A 81 -5.33 -1.75 4.26
C LEU A 81 -5.26 -2.90 5.25
N SER A 82 -6.03 -2.91 6.34
CA SER A 82 -6.14 -4.11 7.18
C SER A 82 -6.85 -5.25 6.44
N ASP A 83 -7.78 -4.90 5.56
CA ASP A 83 -8.69 -5.86 4.92
C ASP A 83 -8.08 -6.46 3.65
N TYR A 84 -7.22 -5.68 2.97
CA TYR A 84 -6.60 -6.03 1.68
C TYR A 84 -5.07 -6.20 1.75
N GLY A 85 -4.41 -5.66 2.79
CA GLY A 85 -2.95 -5.71 2.95
C GLY A 85 -2.45 -6.86 3.82
N THR A 86 -3.35 -7.67 4.39
CA THR A 86 -3.00 -8.73 5.35
C THR A 86 -3.34 -10.12 4.83
N ARG A 87 -2.48 -11.10 5.12
CA ARG A 87 -2.66 -12.53 4.73
C ARG A 87 -3.81 -13.25 5.48
N GLN A 88 -4.58 -12.52 6.29
CA GLN A 88 -5.67 -13.03 7.11
C GLN A 88 -6.96 -12.24 6.93
N GLY A 89 -7.00 -11.23 6.05
CA GLY A 89 -8.21 -10.48 5.74
C GLY A 89 -9.27 -11.35 5.07
N GLU A 90 -10.55 -11.08 5.34
CA GLU A 90 -11.68 -11.81 4.74
C GLU A 90 -11.68 -11.79 3.20
N ASN A 91 -10.94 -10.86 2.59
CA ASN A 91 -10.76 -10.71 1.14
C ASN A 91 -9.43 -11.27 0.59
N TYR A 92 -8.74 -12.15 1.33
CA TYR A 92 -7.51 -12.81 0.88
C TYR A 92 -7.64 -13.54 -0.48
N THR A 93 -8.86 -13.84 -0.90
CA THR A 93 -9.18 -14.40 -2.23
C THR A 93 -8.97 -13.46 -3.41
N ILE A 94 -8.66 -12.17 -3.19
CA ILE A 94 -8.26 -11.28 -4.28
C ILE A 94 -6.76 -11.51 -4.53
N GLU A 95 -6.45 -12.57 -5.28
CA GLU A 95 -5.12 -12.83 -5.84
C GLU A 95 -4.57 -11.66 -6.67
N ASP A 96 -5.40 -10.65 -6.93
CA ASP A 96 -5.09 -9.53 -7.80
C ASP A 96 -4.51 -8.31 -7.08
N ALA A 97 -4.62 -8.13 -5.75
CA ALA A 97 -4.08 -6.90 -5.13
C ALA A 97 -2.55 -6.90 -5.15
N SER A 98 -1.92 -5.83 -5.67
CA SER A 98 -0.45 -5.76 -5.79
C SER A 98 0.18 -4.55 -5.13
N ALA A 99 -0.52 -3.42 -5.13
CA ALA A 99 -0.01 -2.17 -4.62
C ALA A 99 -1.11 -1.35 -3.96
N ALA A 100 -0.73 -0.56 -2.97
CA ALA A 100 -1.57 0.49 -2.41
C ALA A 100 -0.83 1.81 -2.39
N VAL A 101 -1.59 2.90 -2.57
CA VAL A 101 -1.08 4.27 -2.47
C VAL A 101 -1.90 5.01 -1.42
N VAL A 102 -1.21 5.63 -0.48
CA VAL A 102 -1.77 6.32 0.68
C VAL A 102 -1.21 7.73 0.71
N TYR A 103 -2.10 8.71 0.81
CA TYR A 103 -1.72 10.12 0.89
C TYR A 103 -1.91 10.63 2.31
N VAL A 104 -0.81 11.05 2.93
CA VAL A 104 -0.79 11.45 4.34
C VAL A 104 -0.16 12.83 4.48
N ASP A 105 -0.73 13.65 5.37
CA ASP A 105 -0.15 14.91 5.79
C ASP A 105 0.88 14.65 6.89
N SER A 106 2.17 14.62 6.52
CA SER A 106 3.26 14.44 7.48
C SER A 106 4.50 15.20 7.00
N PRO A 107 5.17 15.99 7.87
CA PRO A 107 6.33 16.79 7.49
C PRO A 107 7.47 15.98 6.87
N ILE A 108 7.65 14.72 7.27
CA ILE A 108 8.71 13.87 6.70
C ILE A 108 8.43 13.53 5.23
N LEU A 109 7.15 13.41 4.87
CA LEU A 109 6.73 13.07 3.51
C LEU A 109 6.95 14.21 2.53
N ALA A 110 7.06 15.45 3.00
CA ALA A 110 7.46 16.58 2.16
C ALA A 110 8.93 16.49 1.68
N LEU A 111 9.72 15.60 2.28
CA LEU A 111 11.13 15.39 1.96
C LEU A 111 11.40 14.04 1.29
N CYS A 112 10.56 13.04 1.51
CA CYS A 112 10.73 11.70 0.94
C CYS A 112 9.43 10.90 0.89
N ASP A 113 9.33 10.00 -0.08
CA ASP A 113 8.29 8.96 -0.09
C ASP A 113 8.71 7.77 0.78
N ILE A 114 7.76 7.16 1.47
CA ILE A 114 7.98 5.90 2.18
C ILE A 114 7.38 4.76 1.35
N VAL A 115 8.19 3.76 1.05
CA VAL A 115 7.74 2.54 0.36
C VAL A 115 7.94 1.35 1.29
N ASP A 116 6.84 0.71 1.67
CA ASP A 116 6.86 -0.56 2.38
C ASP A 116 6.66 -1.71 1.41
N LEU A 117 7.71 -2.50 1.22
CA LEU A 117 7.69 -3.71 0.40
C LEU A 117 7.43 -4.95 1.26
N PRO A 118 6.69 -5.94 0.73
CA PRO A 118 6.52 -7.24 1.38
C PRO A 118 7.89 -7.86 1.67
N GLY A 119 8.02 -8.52 2.83
CA GLY A 119 9.26 -9.20 3.20
C GLY A 119 9.59 -10.33 2.23
N PHE A 120 10.83 -10.40 1.74
CA PHE A 120 11.34 -11.57 1.01
C PHE A 120 11.40 -12.77 1.96
N GLY A 121 10.88 -13.93 1.52
CA GLY A 121 11.03 -15.19 2.25
C GLY A 121 9.79 -15.74 2.95
N THR A 122 8.67 -15.84 2.24
CA THR A 122 7.64 -16.83 2.55
C THR A 122 7.24 -17.48 1.24
N GLY A 123 7.85 -18.63 0.93
CA GLY A 123 7.75 -19.30 -0.35
C GLY A 123 6.39 -19.94 -0.59
N ASP A 124 5.40 -19.12 -0.94
CA ASP A 124 4.11 -19.57 -1.48
C ASP A 124 3.71 -18.75 -2.73
N ARG A 125 4.69 -18.15 -3.44
CA ARG A 125 4.48 -17.64 -4.80
C ARG A 125 5.33 -18.49 -5.73
N GLU A 126 4.69 -19.27 -6.62
CA GLU A 126 5.37 -20.04 -7.69
C GLU A 126 6.18 -19.16 -8.66
N MET A 127 6.11 -17.83 -8.52
CA MET A 127 6.85 -16.87 -9.35
C MET A 127 8.19 -16.44 -8.74
N ASP A 128 8.59 -16.98 -7.59
CA ASP A 128 9.90 -16.72 -6.96
C ASP A 128 11.02 -17.65 -7.50
N ASP A 129 10.70 -18.59 -8.41
CA ASP A 129 11.63 -19.60 -8.98
C ASP A 129 11.87 -19.47 -10.50
N ILE A 130 11.92 -18.26 -11.07
CA ILE A 130 12.36 -18.03 -12.47
C ILE A 130 13.53 -17.07 -12.55
#